data_AF-J6IHR1-F1
#
_entry.id   AF-J6IHR1-F1
#
_cell.length_a   1.000
_cell.length_b   1.000
_cell.length_c   1.000
_cell.angle_alpha   90.00
_cell.angle_beta   90.00
_cell.angle_gamma   90.00
#
_symmetry.space_group_name_H-M   'P 1'
#
loop_
_entity.id
_entity.type
_entity.pdbx_description
1 polymer ?
#
loop_
_entity_poly.entity_id
_entity_poly.type
_entity_poly.pdbx_seq_one_letter_code
_entity_poly.pdbx_strand_id
1 'polypeptide(L)'
;MPYKPVIVRNTQEALQTTCDGFYFGSESPTQQSEFTAKYGNRPLLLIAEQNTDCSIGSAFCLLINNERVRFSVNLDVLTHSGVRVNPEVLMLARKTSHE
;
A
#
# COMPACT_ATOMS: atom_id res chain seq x y z
N MET A 1 18.25 -6.29 -0.35
CA MET A 1 17.40 -7.42 -0.76
C MET A 1 16.44 -6.90 -1.82
N PRO A 2 16.49 -7.37 -3.09
CA PRO A 2 15.45 -7.02 -4.04
C PRO A 2 14.21 -7.84 -3.68
N TYR A 3 13.09 -7.17 -3.43
CA TYR A 3 11.79 -7.82 -3.33
C TYR A 3 11.53 -8.64 -4.61
N LYS A 4 10.86 -9.79 -4.50
CA LYS A 4 10.47 -10.57 -5.67
C LYS A 4 9.03 -10.21 -6.04
N PRO A 5 8.79 -9.41 -7.09
CA PRO A 5 7.43 -9.09 -7.49
C PRO A 5 6.74 -10.34 -8.04
N VAL A 6 5.49 -10.55 -7.63
CA VAL A 6 4.59 -11.56 -8.22
C VAL A 6 3.40 -10.80 -8.77
N ILE A 7 3.21 -10.86 -10.09
CA ILE A 7 2.05 -10.25 -10.74
C ILE A 7 0.90 -11.24 -10.59
N VAL A 8 -0.14 -10.79 -9.90
CA VAL A 8 -1.39 -11.54 -9.73
C VAL A 8 -2.48 -10.83 -10.54
N ARG A 9 -3.30 -11.59 -11.26
CA ARG A 9 -4.29 -11.03 -12.21
C ARG A 9 -5.68 -10.86 -11.61
N ASN A 10 -5.93 -11.47 -10.47
CA ASN A 10 -7.21 -11.43 -9.78
C ASN A 10 -7.05 -11.74 -8.29
N THR A 11 -8.13 -11.52 -7.53
CA THR A 11 -8.18 -11.76 -6.09
C THR A 11 -7.93 -13.21 -5.69
N GLN A 12 -8.37 -14.21 -6.46
CA GLN A 12 -8.17 -15.62 -6.09
C GLN A 12 -6.69 -16.01 -6.17
N GLU A 13 -5.99 -15.59 -7.22
CA GLU A 13 -4.55 -15.80 -7.36
C GLU A 13 -3.77 -15.06 -6.27
N ALA A 14 -4.18 -13.82 -5.95
CA ALA A 14 -3.60 -13.04 -4.87
C ALA A 14 -3.75 -13.72 -3.50
N LEU A 15 -4.93 -14.27 -3.19
CA LEU A 15 -5.19 -14.99 -1.93
C LEU A 15 -4.41 -16.30 -1.80
N GLN A 16 -4.05 -16.94 -2.92
CA GLN A 16 -3.24 -18.16 -2.93
C GLN A 16 -1.72 -17.86 -2.88
N THR A 17 -1.33 -16.62 -3.14
CA THR A 17 0.07 -16.20 -3.15
C THR A 17 0.48 -15.73 -1.75
N THR A 18 1.65 -16.17 -1.28
CA THR A 18 2.23 -15.66 -0.03
C THR A 18 3.08 -14.42 -0.35
N CYS A 19 2.66 -13.26 0.16
CA CYS A 19 3.33 -11.97 -0.03
C CYS A 19 3.47 -11.26 1.31
N ASP A 20 4.56 -10.50 1.49
CA ASP A 20 4.75 -9.60 2.64
C ASP A 20 4.07 -8.23 2.42
N GLY A 21 3.55 -7.99 1.21
CA GLY A 21 2.81 -6.79 0.87
C GLY A 21 2.09 -6.87 -0.46
N PHE A 22 1.08 -6.02 -0.61
CA PHE A 22 0.28 -5.88 -1.82
C PHE A 22 0.34 -4.45 -2.35
N TYR A 23 0.43 -4.37 -3.67
CA TYR A 23 0.40 -3.13 -4.43
C TYR A 23 -0.86 -3.14 -5.30
N PHE A 24 -1.80 -2.25 -5.01
CA PHE A 24 -3.08 -2.12 -5.70
C PHE A 24 -2.99 -1.03 -6.75
N GLY A 25 -3.21 -1.41 -8.01
CA GLY A 25 -3.15 -0.49 -9.14
C GLY A 25 -4.50 0.16 -9.40
N SER A 26 -5.55 -0.64 -9.52
CA SER A 26 -6.90 -0.21 -9.95
C SER A 26 -8.03 -0.61 -9.02
N GLU A 27 -7.72 -1.36 -7.97
CA GLU A 27 -8.69 -1.85 -7.01
C GLU A 27 -9.22 -0.68 -6.18
N SER A 28 -10.54 -0.59 -6.03
CA SER A 28 -11.16 0.46 -5.23
C SER A 28 -10.78 0.33 -3.74
N PRO A 29 -10.88 1.40 -2.94
CA PRO A 29 -10.60 1.32 -1.50
C PRO A 29 -11.41 0.24 -0.77
N THR A 30 -12.65 0.01 -1.20
CA THR A 30 -13.51 -1.08 -0.68
C THR A 30 -12.99 -2.46 -1.06
N GLN A 31 -12.59 -2.67 -2.32
CA GLN A 31 -12.00 -3.93 -2.77
C GLN A 31 -10.68 -4.24 -2.05
N GLN A 32 -9.84 -3.23 -1.81
CA GLN A 32 -8.60 -3.35 -1.02
C GLN A 32 -8.89 -3.83 0.41
N SER A 33 -9.89 -3.23 1.06
CA SER A 33 -10.30 -3.59 2.42
C SER A 33 -10.86 -5.01 2.49
N GLU A 34 -11.75 -5.38 1.55
CA GLU A 34 -12.31 -6.72 1.47
C GLU A 34 -11.25 -7.79 1.19
N PHE A 35 -10.30 -7.48 0.31
CA PHE A 35 -9.17 -8.35 0.01
C PHE A 35 -8.35 -8.63 1.28
N THR A 36 -7.98 -7.57 2.00
CA THR A 36 -7.17 -7.67 3.21
C THR A 36 -7.87 -8.50 4.29
N ALA A 37 -9.17 -8.28 4.49
CA ALA A 37 -9.98 -9.07 5.41
C ALA A 37 -10.01 -10.57 5.04
N LYS A 38 -10.01 -10.91 3.75
CA LYS A 38 -9.98 -12.29 3.26
C LYS A 38 -8.58 -12.92 3.30
N TYR A 39 -7.53 -12.14 3.11
CA TYR A 39 -6.14 -12.63 3.10
C TYR A 39 -5.70 -13.14 4.48
N GLY A 40 -6.24 -12.53 5.54
CA GLY A 40 -6.10 -13.00 6.91
C GLY A 40 -4.99 -12.30 7.70
N ASN A 41 -4.78 -12.79 8.92
CA ASN A 41 -4.06 -12.07 9.98
C ASN A 41 -2.53 -12.27 9.88
N ARG A 42 -1.90 -11.70 8.86
CA ARG A 42 -0.44 -11.68 8.68
C ARG A 42 0.05 -10.23 8.56
N PRO A 43 1.29 -9.92 8.97
CA PRO A 43 1.89 -8.62 8.71
C PRO A 43 1.92 -8.34 7.20
N LEU A 44 1.23 -7.29 6.76
CA LEU A 44 1.10 -6.95 5.34
C LEU A 44 1.32 -5.46 5.09
N LEU A 45 2.25 -5.14 4.19
CA LEU A 45 2.39 -3.80 3.67
C LEU A 45 1.38 -3.56 2.53
N LEU A 46 0.50 -2.58 2.67
CA LEU A 46 -0.53 -2.26 1.66
C LEU A 46 -0.26 -0.91 1.03
N ILE A 47 -0.10 -0.89 -0.29
CA ILE A 47 0.19 0.31 -1.10
C ILE A 47 -0.86 0.39 -2.22
N ALA A 48 -1.44 1.57 -2.48
CA ALA A 48 -2.41 1.77 -3.56
C ALA A 48 -2.11 2.99 -4.43
N GLU A 49 -2.39 2.92 -5.73
CA GLU A 49 -2.35 4.07 -6.64
C GLU A 49 -3.69 4.83 -6.69
N GLN A 50 -4.81 4.11 -6.83
CA GLN A 50 -6.15 4.69 -7.00
C GLN A 50 -6.90 4.83 -5.67
N ASN A 51 -6.30 5.56 -4.73
CA ASN A 51 -6.88 5.82 -3.41
C ASN A 51 -6.43 7.19 -2.85
N THR A 52 -6.75 8.27 -3.55
CA THR A 52 -6.24 9.61 -3.22
C THR A 52 -6.69 10.11 -1.85
N ASP A 53 -7.88 9.72 -1.40
CA ASP A 53 -8.45 10.14 -0.11
C ASP A 53 -7.78 9.40 1.06
N CYS A 54 -7.24 8.20 0.81
CA CYS A 54 -6.51 7.38 1.77
C CYS A 54 -7.21 7.15 3.13
N SER A 55 -8.55 7.11 3.14
CA SER A 55 -9.34 6.96 4.35
C SER A 55 -9.54 5.51 4.78
N ILE A 56 -9.56 4.57 3.82
CA ILE A 56 -9.72 3.12 4.04
C ILE A 56 -8.90 2.33 3.02
N GLY A 57 -8.78 1.01 3.19
CA GLY A 57 -8.17 0.11 2.22
C GLY A 57 -6.67 -0.09 2.46
N SER A 58 -5.84 0.84 1.98
CA SER A 58 -4.37 0.73 2.04
C SER A 58 -3.75 1.67 3.07
N ALA A 59 -2.60 1.27 3.61
CA ALA A 59 -1.83 2.09 4.56
C ALA A 59 -1.06 3.22 3.86
N PHE A 60 -0.55 2.97 2.65
CA PHE A 60 0.13 3.95 1.83
C PHE A 60 -0.66 4.18 0.55
N CYS A 61 -1.01 5.42 0.26
CA CYS A 61 -1.72 5.77 -0.95
C CYS A 61 -0.89 6.75 -1.77
N LEU A 62 -0.51 6.32 -2.97
CA LEU A 62 0.35 7.07 -3.86
C LEU A 62 -0.44 8.17 -4.57
N LEU A 63 0.20 9.33 -4.69
CA LEU A 63 -0.25 10.46 -5.48
C LEU A 63 0.79 10.64 -6.59
N ILE A 64 0.53 10.00 -7.73
CA ILE A 64 1.44 9.94 -8.87
C ILE A 64 1.07 11.06 -9.85
N ASN A 65 1.98 12.01 -10.03
CA ASN A 65 1.91 13.05 -11.06
C ASN A 65 3.13 12.87 -12.00
N ASN A 66 3.07 13.39 -13.23
CA ASN A 66 4.04 13.12 -14.31
C ASN A 66 5.54 13.17 -13.94
N GLU A 67 5.94 13.96 -12.94
CA GLU A 67 7.34 14.11 -12.55
C GLU A 67 7.62 13.76 -11.07
N ARG A 68 6.58 13.47 -10.26
CA ARG A 68 6.72 13.28 -8.82
C ARG A 68 5.71 12.29 -8.28
N VAL A 69 6.20 11.38 -7.44
CA VAL A 69 5.37 10.51 -6.60
C VAL A 69 5.38 11.07 -5.18
N ARG A 70 4.21 11.43 -4.68
CA ARG A 70 3.97 11.69 -3.24
C ARG A 70 3.15 10.54 -2.69
N PHE A 71 2.94 10.50 -1.39
CA PHE A 71 1.99 9.58 -0.80
C PHE A 71 1.37 10.14 0.48
N SER A 72 0.16 9.68 0.75
CA SER A 72 -0.53 9.82 2.03
C SER A 72 -0.38 8.53 2.83
N VAL A 73 -0.44 8.64 4.15
CA VAL A 73 -0.40 7.48 5.05
C VAL A 73 -1.63 7.45 5.93
N ASN A 74 -2.32 6.32 5.93
CA ASN A 74 -3.37 6.03 6.89
C ASN A 74 -2.77 5.34 8.11
N LEU A 75 -2.64 6.08 9.22
CA LEU A 75 -2.03 5.56 10.45
C LEU A 75 -2.87 4.48 11.13
N ASP A 76 -4.19 4.51 10.97
CA ASP A 76 -5.09 3.50 11.56
C ASP A 76 -4.90 2.16 10.85
N VAL A 77 -4.97 2.14 9.52
CA VAL A 77 -4.69 0.93 8.72
C VAL A 77 -3.26 0.44 8.97
N LEU A 78 -2.28 1.34 9.05
CA LEU A 78 -0.89 0.98 9.32
C LEU A 78 -0.72 0.31 10.70
N THR A 79 -1.38 0.83 11.74
CA THR A 79 -1.29 0.27 13.09
C THR A 79 -1.87 -1.14 13.16
N HIS A 80 -2.91 -1.42 12.39
CA HIS A 80 -3.54 -2.74 12.30
C HIS A 80 -2.87 -3.69 11.28
N SER A 81 -1.92 -3.19 10.49
CA SER A 81 -1.24 -3.99 9.45
C SER A 81 -0.24 -5.02 9.99
N GLY A 82 0.16 -4.90 11.27
CA GLY A 82 1.22 -5.72 11.87
C GLY A 82 2.65 -5.38 11.39
N VAL A 83 2.80 -4.44 10.47
CA VAL A 83 4.10 -3.96 9.97
C VAL A 83 4.61 -2.80 10.82
N ARG A 84 5.92 -2.76 11.06
CA ARG A 84 6.59 -1.60 11.66
C ARG A 84 7.28 -0.78 10.59
N VAL A 85 6.96 0.51 10.55
CA VAL A 85 7.51 1.45 9.59
C VAL A 85 8.36 2.47 10.34
N ASN A 86 9.55 2.76 9.82
CA ASN A 86 10.36 3.85 10.31
C ASN A 86 9.70 5.19 9.92
N PRO A 87 9.41 6.11 10.86
CA PRO A 87 8.81 7.42 10.58
C PRO A 87 9.56 8.24 9.52
N GLU A 88 10.88 8.03 9.37
CA GLU A 88 11.69 8.66 8.32
C GLU A 88 11.21 8.34 6.90
N VAL A 89 10.38 7.29 6.70
CA VAL A 89 9.73 7.04 5.41
C VAL A 89 8.93 8.25 4.94
N LEU A 90 8.32 9.02 5.86
CA LEU A 90 7.53 10.21 5.53
C LEU A 90 8.37 11.30 4.87
N MET A 91 9.69 11.27 5.06
CA MET A 91 10.61 12.17 4.36
C MET A 91 10.66 11.86 2.86
N LEU A 92 10.40 10.62 2.43
CA LEU A 92 10.29 10.26 1.02
C LEU A 92 9.08 10.93 0.33
N ALA A 93 7.98 11.16 1.07
CA ALA A 93 6.83 11.92 0.58
C ALA A 93 7.12 13.42 0.51
N ARG A 94 8.04 13.91 1.35
CA ARG A 94 8.44 15.31 1.51
C ARG A 94 9.78 15.55 0.83
N LYS A 95 9.89 15.39 -0.49
CA LYS A 95 11.13 15.86 -1.13
C LYS A 95 11.18 17.39 -1.01
N THR A 96 12.05 17.89 -0.13
CA THR A 96 12.52 19.27 -0.14
C THR A 96 13.02 19.55 -1.55
N SER A 97 12.53 20.63 -2.15
CA SER A 97 13.26 21.30 -3.23
C SER A 97 14.64 21.65 -2.66
N HIS A 98 15.65 20.83 -2.94
CA HIS A 98 17.02 21.33 -2.95
C HIS A 98 17.19 22.03 -4.30
N GLU A 99 16.83 23.31 -4.31
CA GLU A 99 17.60 24.35 -5.02
C GLU A 99 18.49 25.03 -3.99
#